data_AF-A0A6N1DU46-F1
#
_entry.id   AF-A0A6N1DU46-F1
#
_cell.length_a   1.000
_cell.length_b   1.000
_cell.length_c   1.000
_cell.angle_alpha   90.00
_cell.angle_beta   90.00
_cell.angle_gamma   90.00
#
_symmetry.space_group_name_H-M   'P 1'
#
loop_
_entity.id
_entity.type
_entity.pdbx_description
1 polymer ?
#
loop_
_entity_poly.entity_id
_entity_poly.type
_entity_poly.pdbx_seq_one_letter_code
_entity_poly.pdbx_strand_id
1 'polypeptide(L)'
;MNGRYLATLTLVILMAGCTHGAHVAQQHPFPEAYSGAHPRAVVDVYLAAVDRGELRLFSHTLDRAMINPTRVEYAFELDAPTATVKVYSELRRPIAVPNQANCEIRAVSATLDPDGNIIETEAHIWQQQRIDC
;
A
#
# COMPACT_ATOMS: atom_id res chain seq x y z
N MET A 1 9.85 2.82 83.52
CA MET A 1 9.11 4.10 83.49
C MET A 1 9.43 4.81 82.19
N ASN A 2 8.38 5.10 81.41
CA ASN A 2 8.26 6.19 80.43
C ASN A 2 9.25 6.18 79.25
N GLY A 3 8.90 5.97 77.99
CA GLY A 3 7.60 5.98 77.34
C GLY A 3 7.71 6.78 76.04
N ARG A 4 7.43 6.11 74.90
CA ARG A 4 6.95 6.67 73.60
C ARG A 4 7.98 7.63 72.93
N TYR A 5 8.23 7.64 71.63
CA TYR A 5 7.32 7.65 70.50
C TYR A 5 8.04 7.11 69.26
N LEU A 6 7.45 6.09 68.63
CA LEU A 6 7.70 5.71 67.24
C LEU A 6 7.14 6.83 66.35
N ALA A 7 8.00 7.49 65.58
CA ALA A 7 7.56 8.39 64.51
C ALA A 7 8.03 7.80 63.18
N THR A 8 7.28 6.81 62.69
CA THR A 8 7.33 6.36 61.29
C THR A 8 6.79 7.48 60.41
N LEU A 9 7.68 8.16 59.70
CA LEU A 9 7.33 9.16 58.70
C LEU A 9 7.03 8.44 57.38
N THR A 10 5.80 7.95 57.22
CA THR A 10 5.33 7.41 55.94
C THR A 10 4.79 8.57 55.11
N LEU A 11 5.62 9.14 54.24
CA LEU A 11 5.18 10.10 53.24
C LEU A 11 4.50 9.33 52.10
N VAL A 12 3.16 9.29 52.12
CA VAL A 12 2.35 8.80 50.99
C VAL A 12 2.30 9.91 49.95
N ILE A 13 3.14 9.80 48.92
CA ILE A 13 3.05 10.65 47.74
C ILE A 13 1.83 10.16 46.94
N LEU A 14 0.68 10.79 47.15
CA LEU A 14 -0.50 10.67 46.30
C LEU A 14 -0.20 11.39 44.98
N MET A 15 0.49 10.71 44.07
CA MET A 15 0.52 11.09 42.66
C MET A 15 -0.87 10.84 42.09
N ALA A 16 -1.75 11.83 42.22
CA ALA A 16 -2.90 11.97 41.34
C ALA A 16 -2.37 12.40 39.95
N GLY A 17 -1.61 11.50 39.32
CA GLY A 17 -1.41 11.55 37.89
C GLY A 17 -2.75 11.21 37.28
N CYS A 18 -3.49 12.24 36.87
CA CYS A 18 -4.50 12.09 35.83
C CYS A 18 -3.73 11.63 34.58
N THR A 19 -3.41 10.35 34.51
CA THR A 19 -3.22 9.67 33.23
C THR A 19 -4.60 9.72 32.60
N HIS A 20 -4.91 10.84 31.94
CA HIS A 20 -5.70 10.76 30.74
C HIS A 20 -4.93 9.76 29.91
N GLY A 21 -5.38 8.50 29.93
CA GLY A 21 -4.95 7.54 28.94
C GLY A 21 -5.12 8.28 27.64
N ALA A 22 -4.01 8.59 26.97
CA ALA A 22 -4.07 8.79 25.55
C ALA A 22 -4.79 7.54 25.07
N HIS A 23 -6.06 7.69 24.71
CA HIS A 23 -6.75 6.67 23.96
C HIS A 23 -5.87 6.51 22.74
N VAL A 24 -4.98 5.53 22.77
CA VAL A 24 -4.50 4.88 21.57
C VAL A 24 -5.81 4.42 20.95
N ALA A 25 -6.32 5.21 20.01
CA ALA A 25 -7.42 4.81 19.17
C ALA A 25 -7.06 3.39 18.77
N GLN A 26 -7.90 2.43 19.15
CA GLN A 26 -7.69 1.03 18.81
C GLN A 26 -7.37 1.03 17.33
N GLN A 27 -6.10 0.79 17.02
CA GLN A 27 -5.65 0.59 15.66
C GLN A 27 -6.52 -0.57 15.20
N HIS A 28 -7.51 -0.27 14.36
CA HIS A 28 -8.12 -1.31 13.57
C HIS A 28 -6.95 -2.02 12.90
N PRO A 29 -6.86 -3.35 13.00
CA PRO A 29 -5.83 -4.08 12.32
C PRO A 29 -6.14 -3.93 10.84
N PHE A 30 -5.60 -2.88 10.22
CA PHE A 30 -5.10 -3.03 8.88
C PHE A 30 -4.20 -4.27 8.93
N PRO A 31 -4.29 -5.18 7.94
CA PRO A 31 -3.28 -6.20 7.82
C PRO A 31 -1.94 -5.48 7.82
N GLU A 32 -1.10 -5.81 8.80
CA GLU A 32 0.32 -5.50 8.87
C GLU A 32 1.08 -5.96 7.60
N ALA A 33 0.37 -6.64 6.69
CA ALA A 33 0.85 -7.40 5.55
C ALA A 33 1.67 -6.60 4.53
N TYR A 34 1.55 -5.27 4.45
CA TYR A 34 2.33 -4.50 3.46
C TYR A 34 3.08 -3.26 3.98
N SER A 35 2.74 -2.72 5.15
CA SER A 35 3.50 -1.61 5.74
C SER A 35 4.87 -2.12 6.19
N GLY A 36 5.88 -1.94 5.34
CA GLY A 36 7.21 -2.51 5.54
C GLY A 36 7.42 -3.93 4.98
N ALA A 37 6.44 -4.48 4.25
CA ALA A 37 6.67 -5.74 3.55
C ALA A 37 7.74 -5.58 2.48
N HIS A 38 8.55 -6.61 2.32
CA HIS A 38 9.57 -6.61 1.28
C HIS A 38 8.89 -6.50 -0.10
N PRO A 39 9.32 -5.60 -1.01
CA PRO A 39 8.65 -5.36 -2.30
C PRO A 39 8.39 -6.63 -3.14
N ARG A 40 9.26 -7.64 -3.01
CA ARG A 40 9.06 -8.94 -3.68
C ARG A 40 7.79 -9.67 -3.23
N ALA A 41 7.46 -9.64 -1.95
CA ALA A 41 6.24 -10.29 -1.44
C ALA A 41 4.98 -9.61 -2.00
N VAL A 42 5.01 -8.28 -2.15
CA VAL A 42 3.93 -7.53 -2.81
C VAL A 42 3.79 -7.96 -4.27
N VAL A 43 4.91 -8.11 -4.98
CA VAL A 43 4.89 -8.57 -6.37
C VAL A 43 4.29 -9.97 -6.48
N ASP A 44 4.58 -10.88 -5.56
CA ASP A 44 4.01 -12.23 -5.58
C ASP A 44 2.47 -12.20 -5.42
N VAL A 45 1.96 -11.36 -4.52
CA VAL A 45 0.51 -11.16 -4.32
C VAL A 45 -0.13 -10.53 -5.55
N TYR A 46 0.50 -9.48 -6.09
CA TYR A 46 0.06 -8.85 -7.33
C TYR A 46 -0.02 -9.86 -8.48
N LEU A 47 1.00 -10.70 -8.67
CA LEU A 47 0.99 -11.72 -9.72
C LEU A 47 -0.08 -12.78 -9.49
N ALA A 48 -0.37 -13.13 -8.24
CA ALA A 48 -1.50 -14.00 -7.92
C ALA A 48 -2.85 -13.37 -8.30
N ALA A 49 -3.03 -12.07 -8.09
CA ALA A 49 -4.22 -11.33 -8.53
C ALA A 49 -4.32 -11.25 -10.06
N VAL A 50 -3.20 -11.06 -10.75
CA VAL A 50 -3.11 -11.13 -12.21
C VAL A 50 -3.54 -12.50 -12.72
N ASP A 51 -3.08 -13.59 -12.08
CA ASP A 51 -3.45 -14.96 -12.44
C ASP A 51 -4.95 -15.24 -12.21
N ARG A 52 -5.62 -14.51 -11.31
CA ARG A 52 -7.09 -14.52 -11.15
C ARG A 52 -7.83 -13.70 -12.23
N GLY A 53 -7.12 -13.01 -13.12
CA GLY A 53 -7.68 -12.20 -14.20
C GLY A 53 -8.21 -10.84 -13.74
N GLU A 54 -7.66 -10.30 -12.66
CA GLU A 54 -8.08 -9.00 -12.10
C GLU A 54 -7.43 -7.81 -12.81
N LEU A 55 -6.23 -7.99 -13.37
CA LEU A 55 -5.55 -6.93 -14.12
C LEU A 55 -6.20 -6.74 -15.49
N ARG A 56 -7.08 -5.75 -15.57
CA ARG A 56 -7.88 -5.45 -16.77
C ARG A 56 -7.59 -4.06 -17.29
N LEU A 57 -7.40 -3.97 -18.60
CA LEU A 57 -7.06 -2.74 -19.26
C LEU A 57 -7.90 -2.65 -20.54
N PHE A 58 -8.83 -1.70 -20.56
CA PHE A 58 -9.92 -1.64 -21.56
C PHE A 58 -10.66 -2.99 -21.65
N SER A 59 -10.70 -3.59 -22.83
CA SER A 59 -11.29 -4.90 -23.11
C SER A 59 -10.30 -6.07 -22.96
N HIS A 60 -9.06 -5.81 -22.52
CA HIS A 60 -8.02 -6.82 -22.36
C HIS A 60 -7.87 -7.22 -20.89
N THR A 61 -7.84 -8.53 -20.63
CA THR A 61 -7.31 -9.06 -19.37
C THR A 61 -5.84 -9.37 -19.62
N LEU A 62 -4.94 -8.79 -18.83
CA LEU A 62 -3.51 -9.00 -18.95
C LEU A 62 -3.10 -10.23 -18.16
N ASP A 63 -2.26 -11.07 -18.76
CA ASP A 63 -1.66 -12.21 -18.07
C ASP A 63 -0.27 -11.89 -17.52
N ARG A 64 0.24 -12.76 -16.63
CA ARG A 64 1.55 -12.59 -15.99
C ARG A 64 2.72 -12.55 -16.99
N ALA A 65 2.58 -13.20 -18.15
CA ALA A 65 3.63 -13.24 -19.17
C ALA A 65 3.66 -11.95 -20.01
N MET A 66 2.57 -11.18 -20.03
CA MET A 66 2.50 -9.88 -20.71
C MET A 66 3.20 -8.75 -19.96
N ILE A 67 3.47 -8.92 -18.66
CA ILE A 67 3.94 -7.85 -17.78
C ILE A 67 5.31 -8.15 -17.16
N ASN A 68 5.97 -7.08 -16.73
CA ASN A 68 7.20 -7.10 -15.94
C ASN A 68 7.05 -6.09 -14.78
N PRO A 69 6.73 -6.54 -13.56
CA PRO A 69 6.67 -5.66 -12.39
C PRO A 69 8.06 -5.10 -12.09
N THR A 70 8.21 -3.78 -12.06
CA THR A 70 9.52 -3.12 -11.85
C THR A 70 9.57 -2.23 -10.61
N ARG A 71 8.41 -1.81 -10.06
CA ARG A 71 8.37 -0.93 -8.90
C ARG A 71 7.13 -1.17 -8.03
N VAL A 72 7.33 -1.08 -6.72
CA VAL A 72 6.26 -1.05 -5.71
C VAL A 72 6.30 0.32 -5.04
N GLU A 73 5.14 0.94 -4.91
CA GLU A 73 4.93 2.27 -4.34
C GLU A 73 4.02 2.13 -3.11
N TYR A 74 4.39 2.80 -2.02
CA TYR A 74 3.59 2.91 -0.80
C TYR A 74 3.20 4.38 -0.64
N ALA A 75 1.93 4.69 -0.86
CA ALA A 75 1.39 6.04 -0.75
C ALA A 75 0.57 6.15 0.53
N PHE A 76 0.86 7.16 1.35
CA PHE A 76 0.12 7.44 2.57
C PHE A 76 -0.70 8.70 2.36
N GLU A 77 -1.98 8.64 2.68
CA GLU A 77 -2.79 9.86 2.82
C GLU A 77 -2.36 10.61 4.08
N LEU A 78 -2.47 11.94 4.06
CA LEU A 78 -2.05 12.76 5.21
C LEU A 78 -3.00 12.62 6.40
N ASP A 79 -4.25 12.23 6.16
CA ASP A 79 -5.32 12.08 7.14
C ASP A 79 -5.63 10.63 7.51
N ALA A 80 -5.04 9.65 6.81
CA ALA A 80 -5.22 8.23 7.08
C ALA A 80 -3.88 7.54 7.41
N PRO A 81 -3.82 6.71 8.47
CA PRO A 81 -2.59 6.02 8.85
C PRO A 81 -2.24 4.83 7.94
N THR A 82 -2.97 4.66 6.84
CA THR A 82 -2.90 3.48 5.98
C THR A 82 -2.19 3.81 4.68
N ALA A 83 -1.23 2.95 4.31
CA ALA A 83 -0.64 2.99 2.99
C ALA A 83 -1.54 2.30 1.96
N THR A 84 -1.76 2.98 0.85
CA THR A 84 -2.16 2.37 -0.42
C THR A 84 -0.94 1.77 -1.09
N VAL A 85 -1.04 0.53 -1.57
CA VAL A 85 0.05 -0.18 -2.24
C VAL A 85 -0.21 -0.22 -3.74
N LYS A 86 0.75 0.26 -4.52
CA LYS A 86 0.64 0.30 -5.98
C LYS A 86 1.83 -0.39 -6.63
N VAL A 87 1.56 -1.24 -7.60
CA VAL A 87 2.60 -1.95 -8.36
C VAL A 87 2.63 -1.40 -9.78
N TYR A 88 3.79 -0.93 -10.21
CA TYR A 88 4.04 -0.51 -11.59
C TYR A 88 4.70 -1.65 -12.35
N SER A 89 4.12 -1.94 -13.52
CA SER A 89 4.57 -3.00 -14.42
C SER A 89 4.72 -2.46 -15.83
N GLU A 90 5.88 -2.71 -16.44
CA GLU A 90 6.05 -2.50 -17.87
C GLU A 90 5.36 -3.61 -18.65
N LEU A 91 4.77 -3.26 -19.79
CA LEU A 91 4.26 -4.25 -20.73
C LEU A 91 5.42 -4.76 -21.57
N ARG A 92 5.53 -6.08 -21.72
CA ARG A 92 6.56 -6.68 -22.58
C ARG A 92 6.36 -6.37 -24.06
N ARG A 93 5.12 -6.08 -24.44
CA ARG A 93 4.74 -5.59 -25.77
C ARG A 93 3.75 -4.45 -25.59
N PRO A 94 3.94 -3.31 -26.26
CA PRO A 94 2.96 -2.23 -26.21
C PRO A 94 1.59 -2.68 -26.70
N ILE A 95 0.54 -2.13 -26.11
CA ILE A 95 -0.86 -2.35 -26.52
C ILE A 95 -1.37 -1.05 -27.15
N ALA A 96 -1.99 -1.13 -28.33
CA ALA A 96 -2.58 0.06 -28.96
C ALA A 96 -3.71 0.63 -28.10
N VAL A 97 -3.78 1.96 -27.99
CA VAL A 97 -4.91 2.62 -27.31
C VAL A 97 -6.14 2.57 -28.23
N PRO A 98 -7.29 2.03 -27.78
CA PRO A 98 -8.50 2.00 -28.59
C PRO A 98 -8.90 3.39 -29.08
N ASN A 99 -9.24 3.51 -30.36
CA ASN A 99 -9.69 4.75 -31.02
C ASN A 99 -8.68 5.92 -30.99
N GLN A 100 -7.41 5.68 -30.67
CA GLN A 100 -6.37 6.71 -30.68
C GLN A 100 -5.20 6.26 -31.55
N ALA A 101 -5.02 6.94 -32.69
CA ALA A 101 -3.90 6.69 -33.58
C ALA A 101 -2.59 7.18 -32.95
N ASN A 102 -1.49 6.47 -33.21
CA ASN A 102 -0.15 6.81 -32.71
C ASN A 102 -0.05 6.90 -31.19
N CYS A 103 -0.91 6.19 -30.44
CA CYS A 103 -0.82 6.09 -28.98
C CYS A 103 -0.72 4.62 -28.59
N GLU A 104 0.21 4.32 -27.69
CA GLU A 104 0.39 2.98 -27.16
C GLU A 104 0.59 2.98 -25.65
N ILE A 105 0.10 1.94 -25.04
CA ILE A 105 0.22 1.66 -23.62
C ILE A 105 1.51 0.88 -23.48
N ARG A 106 2.43 1.38 -22.65
CA ARG A 106 3.72 0.71 -22.42
C ARG A 106 3.88 0.20 -21.00
N ALA A 107 3.04 0.67 -20.09
CA ALA A 107 3.05 0.22 -18.71
C ALA A 107 1.65 0.32 -18.11
N VAL A 108 1.49 -0.35 -16.99
CA VAL A 108 0.28 -0.38 -16.19
C VAL A 108 0.66 -0.22 -14.72
N SER A 109 -0.13 0.53 -13.96
CA SER A 109 -0.10 0.48 -12.51
C SER A 109 -1.36 -0.17 -11.98
N ALA A 110 -1.23 -0.94 -10.91
CA ALA A 110 -2.35 -1.55 -10.21
C ALA A 110 -2.29 -1.23 -8.73
N THR A 111 -3.41 -0.78 -8.17
CA THR A 111 -3.56 -0.56 -6.73
C THR A 111 -4.13 -1.83 -6.10
N LEU A 112 -3.50 -2.28 -5.02
CA LEU A 112 -3.94 -3.44 -4.25
C LEU A 112 -4.70 -2.98 -2.99
N ASP A 113 -5.79 -3.68 -2.70
CA ASP A 113 -6.43 -3.61 -1.38
C ASP A 113 -5.68 -4.48 -0.34
N PRO A 114 -6.05 -4.41 0.94
CA PRO A 114 -5.40 -5.21 1.97
C PRO A 114 -5.56 -6.73 1.83
N ASP A 115 -6.57 -7.19 1.10
CA ASP A 115 -6.81 -8.61 0.82
C ASP A 115 -6.00 -9.11 -0.40
N GLY A 116 -5.26 -8.21 -1.07
CA GLY A 116 -4.44 -8.53 -2.22
C GLY A 116 -5.23 -8.62 -3.52
N ASN A 117 -6.38 -7.95 -3.61
CA ASN A 117 -7.12 -7.79 -4.86
C ASN A 117 -6.72 -6.50 -5.56
N ILE A 118 -6.77 -6.51 -6.89
CA ILE A 118 -6.58 -5.29 -7.69
C ILE A 118 -7.89 -4.51 -7.70
N ILE A 119 -7.87 -3.32 -7.09
CA ILE A 119 -9.05 -2.44 -6.99
C ILE A 119 -9.02 -1.27 -7.98
N GLU A 120 -7.85 -0.94 -8.50
CA GLU A 120 -7.69 0.11 -9.50
C GLU A 120 -6.59 -0.26 -10.49
N THR A 121 -6.75 0.14 -11.75
CA THR A 121 -5.76 -0.06 -12.81
C THR A 121 -5.61 1.21 -13.64
N GLU A 122 -4.37 1.65 -13.81
CA GLU A 122 -4.00 2.84 -14.58
C GLU A 122 -3.15 2.45 -15.78
N ALA A 123 -3.52 2.92 -16.97
CA ALA A 123 -2.75 2.74 -18.19
C ALA A 123 -1.78 3.90 -18.40
N HIS A 124 -0.50 3.60 -18.58
CA HIS A 124 0.50 4.62 -18.93
C HIS A 124 0.67 4.66 -20.44
N ILE A 125 0.32 5.80 -21.04
CA ILE A 125 0.21 5.98 -22.49
C ILE A 125 1.33 6.88 -23.02
N TRP A 126 1.94 6.46 -24.11
CA TRP A 126 2.92 7.23 -24.87
C TRP A 126 2.41 7.53 -26.28
N GLN A 127 2.74 8.72 -26.78
CA GLN A 127 2.60 9.03 -28.19
C GLN A 127 3.78 8.42 -28.97
N GLN A 128 3.46 7.66 -30.02
CA GLN A 128 4.42 7.22 -31.01
C GLN A 128 4.87 8.44 -31.82
N GLN A 129 6.12 8.86 -31.62
CA GLN A 129 6.73 9.85 -32.49
C GLN A 129 7.04 9.20 -33.84
N ARG A 130 6.41 9.67 -34.92
CA ARG A 130 6.93 9.41 -36.26
C ARG A 130 8.23 10.19 -36.40
N ILE A 131 9.34 9.48 -36.44
CA ILE A 131 10.56 10.01 -37.03
C ILE A 131 10.42 9.72 -38.52
N ASP A 132 9.88 10.69 -39.26
CA ASP A 132 9.91 10.64 -40.72
C ASP A 132 11.39 10.80 -41.13
N CYS A 133 12.01 9.70 -41.59
CA CYS A 133 13.35 9.68 -42.18
C CYS A 133 13.29 10.01 -43.69
#